data_AF-A0A0Q6QFW9-F1
#
_entry.id   AF-A0A0Q6QFW9-F1
#
_cell.length_a   1.000
_cell.length_b   1.000
_cell.length_c   1.000
_cell.angle_alpha   90.00
_cell.angle_beta   90.00
_cell.angle_gamma   90.00
#
_symmetry.space_group_name_H-M   'P 1'
#
loop_
_entity.id
_entity.type
_entity.pdbx_description
1 polymer ?
#
loop_
_entity_poly.entity_id
_entity_poly.type
_entity_poly.pdbx_seq_one_letter_code
_entity_poly.pdbx_strand_id
1 'polypeptide(L)'
;MNELVNPGPRNGILSLTIKDKSVLYAAYMPFIKNGGLFIPTNKSYKLGDEVFMLLNLMDEPEKIPVAGKVSWITPKGAQGNRAAGVGVQFNDGDNTARSRIETHLAGALKSDRPTHTM
;
A
#
# COMPACT_ATOMS: atom_id res chain seq x y z
N MET A 1 -9.10 -33.15 7.22
CA MET A 1 -8.79 -31.87 7.90
C MET A 1 -9.06 -30.78 6.89
N ASN A 2 -10.25 -30.16 6.93
CA ASN A 2 -10.62 -29.12 5.99
C ASN A 2 -10.04 -27.80 6.49
N GLU A 3 -9.05 -27.27 5.78
CA GLU A 3 -8.66 -25.88 5.94
C GLU A 3 -9.85 -25.00 5.60
N LEU A 4 -10.37 -24.30 6.61
CA LEU A 4 -11.35 -23.25 6.43
C LEU A 4 -10.66 -22.11 5.67
N VAL A 5 -10.80 -22.11 4.35
CA VAL A 5 -10.55 -20.92 3.53
C VAL A 5 -11.50 -19.86 4.03
N ASN A 6 -11.01 -19.00 4.92
CA ASN A 6 -11.76 -17.87 5.44
C ASN A 6 -12.01 -16.95 4.24
N PRO A 7 -13.26 -16.81 3.75
CA PRO A 7 -13.52 -15.88 2.68
C PRO A 7 -13.41 -14.49 3.30
N GLY A 8 -12.21 -13.90 3.22
CA GLY A 8 -11.96 -12.52 3.54
C GLY A 8 -13.02 -11.62 2.90
N PRO A 9 -13.33 -10.47 3.52
CA PRO A 9 -14.51 -9.67 3.22
C PRO A 9 -14.61 -9.32 1.73
N ARG A 10 -15.49 -10.02 0.99
CA ARG A 10 -15.85 -9.80 -0.44
C ARG A 10 -14.82 -8.93 -1.17
N ASN A 11 -13.67 -9.53 -1.47
CA ASN A 11 -12.46 -8.88 -1.98
C ASN A 11 -12.70 -8.28 -3.38
N GLY A 12 -13.30 -7.10 -3.45
CA GLY A 12 -13.27 -6.27 -4.65
C GLY A 12 -11.87 -5.69 -4.85
N ILE A 13 -11.48 -5.51 -6.12
CA ILE A 13 -10.23 -4.83 -6.50
C ILE A 13 -10.21 -3.44 -5.87
N LEU A 14 -9.17 -3.11 -5.10
CA LEU A 14 -8.96 -1.75 -4.61
C LEU A 14 -8.43 -0.89 -5.74
N SER A 15 -8.90 0.35 -5.87
CA SER A 15 -8.24 1.32 -6.74
C SER A 15 -7.61 2.40 -5.88
N LEU A 16 -6.31 2.61 -6.07
CA LEU A 16 -5.57 3.67 -5.40
C LEU A 16 -5.06 4.62 -6.47
N THR A 17 -5.39 5.91 -6.34
CA THR A 17 -4.87 6.96 -7.21
C THR A 17 -4.01 7.90 -6.40
N ILE A 18 -2.78 8.10 -6.83
CA ILE A 18 -1.81 9.00 -6.21
C ILE A 18 -1.47 10.07 -7.24
N LYS A 19 -1.85 11.32 -6.98
CA LYS A 19 -1.75 12.41 -7.98
C LYS A 19 -0.42 13.16 -7.95
N ASP A 20 0.32 13.08 -6.86
CA ASP A 20 1.49 13.90 -6.63
C ASP A 20 2.58 13.15 -5.85
N LYS A 21 3.83 13.55 -6.11
CA LYS A 21 5.04 12.93 -5.53
C LYS A 21 5.07 12.99 -4.01
N SER A 22 4.46 14.02 -3.40
CA SER A 22 4.44 14.17 -1.94
C SER A 22 3.53 13.14 -1.26
N VAL A 23 2.34 12.92 -1.82
CA VAL A 23 1.43 11.85 -1.38
C VAL A 23 2.06 10.47 -1.63
N LEU A 24 2.72 10.28 -2.77
CA LEU A 24 3.43 9.03 -3.05
C LEU A 24 4.51 8.74 -1.99
N TYR A 25 5.34 9.74 -1.70
CA TYR A 25 6.40 9.62 -0.69
C TYR A 25 5.82 9.27 0.68
N ALA A 26 4.78 9.97 1.11
CA ALA A 26 4.18 9.73 2.42
C ALA A 26 3.53 8.34 2.50
N ALA A 27 2.92 7.85 1.40
CA ALA A 27 2.27 6.55 1.37
C ALA A 27 3.24 5.37 1.22
N TYR A 28 4.41 5.57 0.60
CA TYR A 28 5.36 4.49 0.34
C TYR A 28 6.06 4.00 1.61
N MET A 29 6.18 2.68 1.73
CA MET A 29 6.79 1.96 2.85
C MET A 29 8.07 1.23 2.38
N PRO A 30 9.19 1.95 2.18
CA PRO A 30 10.41 1.37 1.58
C PRO A 30 11.10 0.31 2.46
N PHE A 31 10.84 0.33 3.77
CA PHE A 31 11.46 -0.57 4.75
C PHE A 31 10.83 -1.97 4.80
N ILE A 32 9.67 -2.16 4.16
CA ILE A 32 9.04 -3.47 4.02
C ILE A 32 9.76 -4.26 2.92
N LYS A 33 9.95 -5.58 3.10
CA LYS A 33 10.49 -6.44 2.04
C LYS A 33 9.63 -6.32 0.78
N ASN A 34 10.26 -5.97 -0.34
CA ASN A 34 9.63 -5.66 -1.65
C ASN A 34 8.87 -4.34 -1.72
N GLY A 35 8.95 -3.52 -0.67
CA GLY A 35 8.18 -2.30 -0.55
C GLY A 35 6.72 -2.54 -0.17
N GLY A 36 6.02 -1.44 0.05
CA GLY A 36 4.59 -1.45 0.33
C GLY A 36 3.98 -0.07 0.24
N LEU A 37 2.66 -0.01 0.31
CA LEU A 37 1.91 1.25 0.35
C LEU A 37 0.95 1.25 1.53
N PHE A 38 0.88 2.39 2.20
CA PHE A 38 -0.22 2.69 3.10
C PHE A 38 -1.45 3.13 2.29
N ILE A 39 -2.58 2.47 2.53
CA ILE A 39 -3.86 2.72 1.86
C ILE A 39 -4.86 3.22 2.92
N PRO A 40 -5.23 4.51 2.90
CA PRO A 40 -6.29 5.02 3.75
C PRO A 40 -7.60 4.31 3.45
N THR A 41 -8.19 3.68 4.46
CA THR A 41 -9.44 2.93 4.30
C THR A 41 -10.14 2.73 5.63
N ASN A 42 -11.47 2.76 5.58
CA ASN A 42 -12.33 2.43 6.72
C ASN A 42 -12.82 0.98 6.69
N LYS A 43 -12.43 0.21 5.65
CA LYS A 43 -12.74 -1.22 5.54
C LYS A 43 -11.93 -1.99 6.57
N SER A 44 -12.54 -3.03 7.14
CA SER A 44 -11.87 -3.93 8.06
C SER A 44 -11.04 -4.95 7.29
N TYR A 45 -9.78 -5.07 7.67
CA TYR A 45 -8.84 -6.09 7.18
C TYR A 45 -8.25 -6.82 8.38
N LYS A 46 -7.70 -8.00 8.11
CA LYS A 46 -6.85 -8.75 9.04
C LYS A 46 -5.42 -8.74 8.54
N LEU A 47 -4.48 -8.87 9.49
CA LEU A 47 -3.09 -9.11 9.13
C LEU A 47 -3.01 -10.39 8.31
N GLY A 48 -2.35 -10.27 7.17
CA GLY A 48 -2.16 -11.33 6.22
C GLY A 48 -3.25 -11.52 5.18
N ASP A 49 -4.31 -10.71 5.18
CA ASP A 49 -5.27 -10.70 4.09
C ASP A 49 -4.57 -10.40 2.75
N GLU A 50 -4.92 -11.17 1.72
CA GLU A 50 -4.48 -10.91 0.35
C GLU A 50 -5.31 -9.79 -0.26
N VAL A 51 -4.62 -8.88 -0.95
CA VAL A 51 -5.21 -7.69 -1.56
C VAL A 51 -4.74 -7.59 -3.01
N PHE A 52 -5.71 -7.37 -3.90
CA PHE A 52 -5.45 -6.98 -5.29
C PHE A 52 -5.86 -5.52 -5.47
N MET A 53 -4.96 -4.70 -6.01
CA MET A 53 -5.22 -3.30 -6.28
C MET A 53 -4.77 -2.86 -7.66
N LEU A 54 -5.46 -1.87 -8.22
CA LEU A 54 -5.05 -1.10 -9.38
C LEU A 54 -4.50 0.24 -8.90
N LEU A 55 -3.19 0.41 -9.04
CA LEU A 55 -2.47 1.61 -8.67
C LEU A 55 -2.36 2.55 -9.87
N ASN A 56 -2.88 3.76 -9.73
CA ASN A 56 -2.73 4.84 -10.70
C ASN A 56 -1.72 5.87 -10.15
N LEU A 57 -0.60 6.04 -10.84
CA LEU A 57 0.52 6.87 -10.40
C LEU A 57 0.66 8.14 -11.25
N MET A 58 0.33 9.28 -10.66
CA MET A 58 0.54 10.63 -11.20
C MET A 58 0.03 10.72 -12.64
N ASP A 59 0.94 10.96 -13.59
CA ASP A 59 0.65 11.16 -15.00
C ASP A 59 0.85 9.87 -15.83
N GLU A 60 1.06 8.72 -15.18
CA GLU A 60 1.15 7.46 -15.90
C GLU A 60 -0.20 7.11 -16.55
N PRO A 61 -0.22 6.80 -17.85
CA PRO A 61 -1.48 6.54 -18.55
C PRO A 61 -2.09 5.19 -18.17
N GLU A 62 -1.28 4.26 -17.64
CA GLU A 62 -1.65 2.90 -17.35
C GLU A 62 -1.73 2.64 -15.84
N LYS A 63 -2.78 1.95 -15.41
CA LYS A 63 -2.90 1.46 -14.04
C LYS A 63 -2.04 0.21 -13.86
N ILE A 64 -1.28 0.18 -12.78
CA ILE A 64 -0.42 -0.95 -12.42
C ILE A 64 -1.23 -1.91 -11.54
N PRO A 65 -1.49 -3.16 -11.96
CA PRO A 65 -2.05 -4.17 -11.07
C PRO A 65 -1.01 -4.57 -10.04
N VAL A 66 -1.41 -4.65 -8.77
CA VAL A 66 -0.54 -5.02 -7.65
C VAL A 66 -1.24 -6.05 -6.80
N ALA A 67 -0.60 -7.20 -6.62
CA ALA A 67 -0.95 -8.18 -5.62
C ALA A 67 -0.08 -7.97 -4.38
N GLY A 68 -0.70 -8.02 -3.21
CA GLY A 68 -0.02 -7.78 -1.95
C GLY A 68 -0.73 -8.41 -0.77
N LYS A 69 -0.15 -8.21 0.40
CA LYS A 69 -0.62 -8.75 1.68
C LYS A 69 -0.67 -7.65 2.73
N VAL A 70 -1.72 -7.61 3.53
CA VAL A 70 -1.82 -6.67 4.65
C VAL A 70 -0.76 -7.03 5.70
N SER A 71 0.17 -6.12 5.95
CA SER A 71 1.27 -6.27 6.90
C SER A 71 1.20 -5.29 8.07
N TRP A 72 0.35 -4.27 7.97
CA TRP A 72 0.12 -3.26 9.00
C TRP A 72 -1.34 -2.80 9.01
N ILE A 73 -1.90 -2.49 10.17
CA ILE A 73 -3.25 -1.91 10.32
C ILE A 73 -3.17 -0.70 11.24
N THR A 74 -3.61 0.46 10.73
CA THR A 74 -3.82 1.66 11.54
C THR A 74 -5.31 1.77 11.88
N PRO A 75 -5.71 1.58 13.15
CA PRO A 75 -7.11 1.62 13.55
C PRO A 75 -7.71 3.03 13.47
N LYS A 76 -9.04 3.11 13.41
CA LYS A 76 -9.75 4.39 13.55
C LYS A 76 -9.49 4.99 14.92
N GLY A 77 -9.22 6.30 14.95
CA GLY A 77 -8.90 7.01 16.19
C GLY A 77 -7.47 6.77 16.69
N ALA A 78 -6.56 6.31 15.84
CA ALA A 78 -5.14 6.20 16.18
C ALA A 78 -4.59 7.55 16.67
N GLN A 79 -3.70 7.49 17.67
CA GLN A 79 -3.06 8.65 18.27
C GLN A 79 -2.30 9.48 17.21
N GLY A 80 -2.26 10.80 17.40
CA GLY A 80 -1.54 11.71 16.50
C GLY A 80 -2.30 12.04 15.21
N ASN A 81 -3.63 11.89 15.20
CA ASN A 81 -4.50 12.19 14.05
C ASN A 81 -4.12 11.42 12.77
N ARG A 82 -3.57 10.21 12.92
CA ARG A 82 -3.20 9.34 11.79
C ARG A 82 -4.47 8.82 11.12
N ALA A 83 -4.49 8.85 9.79
CA ALA A 83 -5.60 8.30 9.02
C ALA A 83 -5.75 6.80 9.27
N ALA A 84 -6.99 6.33 9.40
CA ALA A 84 -7.28 4.90 9.44
C ALA A 84 -6.92 4.26 8.09
N GLY A 85 -6.34 3.07 8.12
CA GLY A 85 -5.96 2.39 6.90
C GLY A 85 -5.11 1.14 7.14
N VAL A 86 -4.53 0.64 6.04
CA VAL A 86 -3.72 -0.58 6.05
C VAL A 86 -2.42 -0.36 5.31
N GLY A 87 -1.33 -0.94 5.81
CA GLY A 87 -0.09 -1.10 5.05
C GLY A 87 -0.14 -2.41 4.28
N VAL A 88 0.04 -2.33 2.97
CA VAL A 88 0.06 -3.49 2.06
C VAL A 88 1.47 -3.70 1.57
N GLN A 89 2.06 -4.84 1.93
CA GLN A 89 3.33 -5.33 1.38
C GLN A 89 3.12 -5.84 -0.05
N PHE A 90 4.03 -5.51 -0.97
CA PHE A 90 3.99 -6.05 -2.33
C PHE A 90 4.52 -7.50 -2.36
N ASN A 91 3.91 -8.34 -3.19
CA ASN A 91 4.33 -9.74 -3.33
C ASN A 91 5.67 -9.88 -4.08
N ASP A 92 6.41 -10.96 -3.83
CA ASP A 92 7.72 -11.24 -4.43
C ASP A 92 7.68 -11.45 -5.97
N GLY A 93 6.51 -11.70 -6.56
CA GLY A 93 6.37 -12.10 -7.96
C GLY A 93 6.42 -10.98 -9.00
N ASP A 94 6.19 -9.72 -8.60
CA ASP A 94 6.19 -8.58 -9.52
C ASP A 94 6.73 -7.30 -8.85
N ASN A 95 7.90 -6.86 -9.31
CA ASN A 95 8.57 -5.66 -8.83
C ASN A 95 8.19 -4.39 -9.61
N THR A 96 7.25 -4.45 -10.55
CA THR A 96 6.86 -3.32 -11.41
C THR A 96 6.42 -2.12 -10.58
N ALA A 97 5.50 -2.34 -9.63
CA ALA A 97 4.98 -1.27 -8.77
C ALA A 97 6.11 -0.62 -7.96
N ARG A 98 6.93 -1.43 -7.29
CA ARG A 98 8.10 -0.95 -6.53
C ARG A 98 9.03 -0.11 -7.41
N SER A 99 9.39 -0.63 -8.57
CA SER A 99 10.36 0.01 -9.47
C SER A 99 9.84 1.35 -10.01
N ARG A 100 8.56 1.42 -10.39
CA ARG A 100 7.93 2.69 -10.82
C ARG A 100 7.87 3.69 -9.68
N ILE A 101 7.47 3.27 -8.49
CA ILE A 101 7.44 4.14 -7.30
C ILE A 101 8.84 4.67 -6.97
N GLU A 102 9.85 3.82 -6.90
CA GLU A 102 11.23 4.23 -6.61
C GLU A 102 11.81 5.15 -7.69
N THR A 103 11.44 4.94 -8.96
CA THR A 103 11.80 5.85 -10.07
C THR A 103 11.20 7.23 -9.86
N HIS A 104 9.91 7.32 -9.54
CA HIS A 104 9.25 8.60 -9.25
C HIS A 104 9.78 9.27 -8.00
N LEU A 105 10.16 8.48 -6.99
CA LEU A 105 10.74 8.95 -5.73
C LEU A 105 12.26 9.12 -5.78
N ALA A 106 12.90 8.92 -6.94
CA ALA A 106 14.33 9.15 -7.10
C ALA A 106 14.70 10.57 -6.62
N GLY A 107 15.80 10.66 -5.89
CA GLY A 107 16.27 11.87 -5.21
C GLY A 107 15.52 12.24 -3.92
N ALA A 108 14.27 11.79 -3.72
CA ALA A 108 13.48 12.07 -2.52
C ALA A 108 13.63 11.00 -1.42
N LEU A 109 13.95 9.75 -1.78
CA LEU A 109 14.17 8.66 -0.81
C LEU A 109 15.39 8.87 0.11
N LYS A 110 16.25 9.85 -0.19
CA LYS A 110 17.35 10.29 0.70
C LYS A 110 16.94 11.38 1.68
N SER A 111 15.68 11.82 1.66
CA SER A 111 15.16 12.87 2.53
C SER A 111 14.64 12.27 3.85
N ASP A 112 14.90 12.93 4.98
CA ASP A 112 14.40 12.56 6.32
C ASP A 112 12.93 12.96 6.58
N ARG A 113 12.09 13.01 5.53
CA ARG A 113 10.70 13.45 5.73
C ARG A 113 9.89 12.30 6.35
N PRO A 114 9.00 12.58 7.33
CA PRO A 114 8.14 11.56 7.91
C PRO A 114 7.22 10.91 6.86
N THR A 115 6.99 9.59 6.97
CA THR A 115 6.01 8.85 6.16
C THR A 115 4.75 8.57 6.99
N HIS A 116 3.68 8.02 6.39
CA HIS A 116 2.47 7.66 7.15
C HIS A 116 2.69 6.55 8.19
N THR A 117 3.80 5.83 8.09
CA THR A 117 4.04 4.58 8.81
C THR A 117 5.25 4.62 9.74
N MET A 118 5.96 5.76 9.80
CA MET A 118 7.04 6.04 10.76
C MET A 118 6.63 7.22 11.65
#